data_AF-A0A3A9K3A3-F1
#
_entry.id   AF-A0A3A9K3A3-F1
#
_cell.length_a   1.000
_cell.length_b   1.000
_cell.length_c   1.000
_cell.angle_alpha   90.00
_cell.angle_beta   90.00
_cell.angle_gamma   90.00
#
_symmetry.space_group_name_H-M   'P 1'
#
loop_
_entity.id
_entity.type
_entity.pdbx_description
1 polymer ?
#
loop_
_entity_poly.entity_id
_entity_poly.type
_entity_poly.pdbx_seq_one_letter_code
_entity_poly.pdbx_strand_id
1 'polypeptide(L)'
;MRRINRNVVTRVLNINLMKWMVEVDINKTKNFYSKDIEFCDCLYCENYMEASKHVDSSVLEIFVALGIAPSKPSHLSEFGEMEK
;
A
#
# COMPACT_ATOMS: atom_id res chain seq x y z
N MET A 1 34.84 -9.67 13.69
CA MET A 1 33.56 -8.99 13.37
C MET A 1 32.43 -10.00 13.44
N ARG A 2 31.51 -9.88 14.41
CA ARG A 2 30.35 -10.78 14.52
C ARG A 2 29.26 -10.29 13.54
N ARG A 3 28.87 -11.13 12.58
CA ARG A 3 27.69 -10.92 11.73
C ARG A 3 26.46 -10.97 12.63
N ILE A 4 25.75 -9.85 12.76
CA ILE A 4 24.44 -9.83 13.43
C ILE A 4 23.45 -10.39 12.41
N ASN A 5 23.01 -11.63 12.59
CA ASN A 5 21.86 -12.17 11.87
C ASN A 5 20.60 -11.48 12.44
N ARG A 6 20.17 -10.39 11.80
CA ARG A 6 18.84 -9.84 12.05
C ARG A 6 17.84 -10.79 11.39
N ASN A 7 17.26 -11.69 12.17
CA ASN A 7 16.07 -12.44 11.77
C ASN A 7 14.95 -11.41 11.53
N VAL A 8 14.77 -10.99 10.28
CA VAL A 8 13.59 -10.21 9.89
C VAL A 8 12.43 -11.20 9.89
N VAL A 9 11.61 -11.19 10.95
CA VAL A 9 10.39 -11.99 11.00
C VAL A 9 9.44 -11.45 9.94
N THR A 10 9.30 -12.16 8.82
CA THR A 10 8.38 -11.80 7.74
C THR A 10 6.95 -11.91 8.24
N ARG A 11 6.19 -10.81 8.19
CA ARG A 11 4.76 -10.83 8.51
C ARG A 11 3.97 -10.99 7.22
N VAL A 12 3.49 -12.20 6.99
CA VAL A 12 2.67 -12.57 5.83
C VAL A 12 1.19 -12.58 6.24
N LEU A 13 0.34 -11.99 5.39
CA LEU A 13 -1.13 -12.00 5.53
C LEU A 13 -1.74 -12.66 4.30
N ASN A 14 -2.70 -13.58 4.49
CA ASN A 14 -3.46 -14.18 3.40
C ASN A 14 -4.87 -13.59 3.36
N ILE A 15 -5.27 -13.06 2.20
CA ILE A 15 -6.58 -12.46 1.97
C ILE A 15 -7.30 -13.29 0.91
N ASN A 16 -8.51 -13.75 1.23
CA ASN A 16 -9.38 -14.39 0.25
C ASN A 16 -10.16 -13.31 -0.50
N LEU A 17 -9.88 -13.16 -1.79
CA LEU A 17 -10.57 -12.24 -2.69
C LEU A 17 -11.26 -13.06 -3.79
N MET A 18 -12.57 -13.24 -3.67
CA MET A 18 -13.35 -14.13 -4.54
C MET A 18 -12.76 -15.55 -4.60
N LYS A 19 -12.27 -15.99 -5.77
CA LYS A 19 -11.63 -17.30 -5.97
C LYS A 19 -10.10 -17.27 -5.78
N TRP A 20 -9.55 -16.12 -5.39
CA TRP A 20 -8.13 -15.89 -5.27
C TRP A 20 -7.73 -15.85 -3.80
N MET A 21 -6.56 -16.43 -3.50
CA MET A 21 -5.86 -16.25 -2.24
C MET A 21 -4.67 -15.34 -2.51
N VAL A 22 -4.69 -14.16 -1.90
CA VAL A 22 -3.65 -13.15 -2.06
C VAL A 22 -2.75 -13.19 -0.84
N GLU A 23 -1.49 -13.55 -1.04
CA GLU A 23 -0.45 -13.47 -0.02
C GLU A 23 0.20 -12.08 -0.03
N VAL A 24 0.23 -11.43 1.13
CA VAL A 24 0.77 -10.08 1.32
C VAL A 24 1.93 -10.10 2.31
N ASP A 25 3.11 -9.69 1.87
CA ASP A 25 4.28 -9.48 2.73
C ASP A 25 4.28 -8.02 3.24
N ILE A 26 3.79 -7.84 4.48
CA ILE A 26 3.63 -6.51 5.08
C ILE A 26 4.99 -5.81 5.27
N ASN A 27 6.06 -6.56 5.52
CA ASN A 27 7.38 -5.96 5.72
C ASN A 27 7.92 -5.39 4.42
N LYS A 28 7.72 -6.08 3.30
CA LYS A 28 8.07 -5.55 1.98
C LYS A 28 7.25 -4.31 1.65
N THR A 29 5.95 -4.31 1.93
CA THR A 29 5.10 -3.13 1.73
C THR A 29 5.60 -1.93 2.55
N LYS A 30 5.90 -2.12 3.83
CA LYS A 30 6.45 -1.05 4.68
C LYS A 30 7.81 -0.56 4.18
N ASN A 31 8.70 -1.47 3.79
CA ASN A 31 10.01 -1.12 3.25
C ASN A 31 9.93 -0.38 1.91
N PHE A 32 8.87 -0.62 1.13
CA PHE A 32 8.58 0.15 -0.06
C PHE A 32 8.21 1.59 0.33
N TYR A 33 7.20 1.77 1.18
CA TYR A 33 6.72 3.09 1.59
C TYR A 33 7.68 3.87 2.52
N SER A 34 8.69 3.23 3.12
CA SER A 34 9.72 3.94 3.90
C SER A 34 10.73 4.70 3.04
N LYS A 35 10.79 4.40 1.73
CA LYS A 35 11.69 5.09 0.81
C LYS A 35 11.15 6.48 0.48
N ASP A 36 12.07 7.35 0.11
CA ASP A 36 11.70 8.57 -0.60
C ASP A 36 11.33 8.16 -2.03
N ILE A 37 10.08 8.40 -2.40
CA ILE A 37 9.52 7.99 -3.69
C ILE A 37 9.17 9.29 -4.40
N GLU A 38 9.78 9.53 -5.56
CA GLU A 38 9.39 10.63 -6.42
C GLU A 38 7.99 10.35 -6.97
N PHE A 39 7.08 11.29 -6.79
CA PHE A 39 5.73 11.22 -7.33
C PHE A 39 5.61 12.14 -8.54
N CYS A 40 4.68 11.81 -9.42
CA CYS A 40 4.33 12.68 -10.53
C CYS A 40 3.50 13.85 -10.01
N ASP A 41 3.80 15.07 -10.47
CA ASP A 41 3.02 16.29 -10.19
C ASP A 41 1.81 16.41 -11.15
N CYS A 42 1.20 15.30 -11.54
CA CYS A 42 0.00 15.34 -12.37
C CYS A 42 -1.24 15.57 -11.51
N LEU A 43 -2.26 16.20 -12.11
CA LEU A 43 -3.54 16.49 -11.45
C LEU A 43 -4.18 15.25 -10.80
N TYR A 44 -4.00 14.06 -11.38
CA TYR A 44 -4.52 12.81 -10.81
C TYR A 44 -3.82 12.44 -9.49
N CYS A 45 -2.50 12.55 -9.42
CA CYS A 45 -1.74 12.30 -8.20
C CYS A 45 -2.07 13.34 -7.12
N GLU A 46 -2.19 14.60 -7.49
CA GLU A 46 -2.62 15.67 -6.59
C GLU A 46 -4.04 15.43 -6.03
N ASN A 47 -5.00 15.12 -6.91
CA ASN A 47 -6.37 14.83 -6.52
C ASN A 47 -6.46 13.60 -5.61
N TYR A 48 -5.69 12.54 -5.91
CA TYR A 48 -5.63 11.37 -5.05
C TYR A 48 -5.07 11.72 -3.66
N MET A 49 -3.95 12.47 -3.60
CA MET A 49 -3.38 12.88 -2.33
C MET A 49 -4.36 13.71 -1.50
N GLU A 50 -5.12 14.60 -2.13
CA GLU A 50 -6.15 15.37 -1.44
C GLU A 50 -7.31 14.47 -0.97
N ALA A 51 -7.85 13.64 -1.85
CA ALA A 51 -8.93 12.70 -1.51
C ALA A 51 -8.52 11.72 -0.40
N SER A 52 -7.26 11.28 -0.37
CA SER A 52 -6.72 10.35 0.63
C SER A 52 -6.85 10.89 2.07
N LYS A 53 -6.89 12.22 2.25
CA LYS A 53 -7.07 12.87 3.56
C LYS A 53 -8.48 12.70 4.12
N HIS A 54 -9.43 12.36 3.27
CA HIS A 54 -10.85 12.24 3.60
C HIS A 54 -11.37 10.79 3.57
N VAL A 55 -10.47 9.81 3.43
CA VAL A 55 -10.82 8.39 3.45
C VAL A 55 -11.38 8.00 4.82
N ASP A 56 -12.46 7.21 4.81
CA ASP A 56 -13.10 6.71 6.03
C ASP A 56 -12.13 5.92 6.92
N SER A 57 -12.30 6.02 8.24
CA SER A 57 -11.41 5.38 9.20
C SER A 57 -11.34 3.86 9.03
N SER A 58 -12.44 3.20 8.64
CA SER A 58 -12.45 1.76 8.40
C SER A 58 -11.54 1.34 7.23
N VAL A 59 -11.46 2.17 6.20
CA VAL A 59 -10.56 1.94 5.06
C VAL A 59 -9.12 2.27 5.44
N LEU A 60 -8.91 3.32 6.24
CA LEU A 60 -7.59 3.67 6.76
C LEU A 60 -7.00 2.55 7.62
N GLU A 61 -7.81 1.90 8.46
CA GLU A 61 -7.40 0.74 9.25
C GLU A 61 -6.90 -0.42 8.38
N ILE A 62 -7.53 -0.67 7.23
CA ILE A 62 -7.08 -1.67 6.25
C ILE A 62 -5.71 -1.27 5.69
N PHE A 63 -5.51 -0.02 5.28
CA PHE A 63 -4.20 0.45 4.80
C PHE A 63 -3.10 0.26 5.85
N VAL A 64 -3.38 0.64 7.10
CA VAL A 64 -2.44 0.46 8.22
C VAL A 64 -2.11 -1.02 8.45
N ALA A 65 -3.12 -1.90 8.41
CA ALA A 65 -2.94 -3.34 8.58
C ALA A 65 -2.04 -3.94 7.47
N LEU A 66 -2.14 -3.43 6.24
CA LEU A 66 -1.34 -3.85 5.09
C LEU A 66 0.02 -3.16 4.98
N GLY A 67 0.27 -2.13 5.80
CA GLY A 67 1.50 -1.32 5.75
C GLY A 67 1.56 -0.34 4.59
N ILE A 68 0.40 0.04 4.03
CA ILE A 68 0.24 1.00 2.93
C ILE A 68 0.21 2.43 3.49
N ALA A 69 0.91 3.36 2.84
CA ALA A 69 0.83 4.79 3.14
C ALA A 69 -0.05 5.49 2.08
N PRO A 70 -1.33 5.79 2.38
CA PRO A 70 -2.26 6.37 1.39
C PRO A 70 -1.87 7.78 0.94
N SER A 71 -1.00 8.48 1.66
CA SER A 71 -0.45 9.77 1.23
C SER A 71 0.60 9.67 0.12
N LYS A 72 0.96 8.45 -0.30
CA LYS A 72 1.99 8.18 -1.32
C LYS A 72 1.32 7.54 -2.54
N PRO A 73 1.03 8.30 -3.62
CA PRO A 73 0.28 7.82 -4.79
C PRO A 73 1.14 6.91 -5.68
N SER A 74 1.50 5.73 -5.18
CA SER A 74 2.36 4.78 -5.87
C SER A 74 1.60 3.53 -6.29
N HIS A 75 1.87 3.05 -7.51
CA HIS A 75 1.24 1.85 -8.08
C HIS A 75 -0.30 1.87 -8.02
N LEU A 76 -0.89 3.06 -8.13
CA LEU A 76 -2.33 3.21 -8.21
C LEU A 76 -2.80 2.68 -9.57
N SER A 77 -3.80 1.81 -9.53
CA SER A 77 -4.55 1.41 -10.71
C SER A 77 -5.97 1.94 -10.53
N GLU A 78 -6.43 2.71 -11.52
CA GLU A 78 -7.84 3.04 -11.64
C GLU A 78 -8.51 1.96 -12.48
N PHE A 79 -9.60 1.41 -11.97
CA PHE A 79 -10.54 0.67 -12.80
C PHE A 79 -11.69 1.64 -13.06
N GLY A 80 -11.75 2.16 -14.30
CA GLY A 80 -12.80 3.08 -14.72
C GLY A 80 -14.20 2.46 -14.64
N GLU A 81 -15.22 3.20 -15.07
CA GLU A 81 -16.56 2.63 -15.20
C GLU A 81 -16.52 1.36 -16.04
N MET A 82 -17.29 0.33 -15.65
CA MET A 82 -17.47 -0.84 -16.51
C MET A 82 -17.99 -0.34 -17.86
N GLU A 83 -17.25 -0.58 -18.95
CA GLU A 83 -17.76 -0.34 -20.29
C GLU A 83 -19.08 -1.11 -20.43
N LYS A 84 -20.14 -0.37 -20.77
CA LYS A 84 -21.50 -0.90 -20.92
C LYS A 84 -21.63 -1.75 -22.19
#